data_AF-A0A3P7DUT9-F1
#
_entry.id   AF-A0A3P7DUT9-F1
#
_cell.length_a   1.000
_cell.length_b   1.000
_cell.length_c   1.000
_cell.angle_alpha   90.00
_cell.angle_beta   90.00
_cell.angle_gamma   90.00
#
_symmetry.space_group_name_H-M   'P 1'
#
loop_
_entity.id
_entity.type
_entity.pdbx_description
1 polymer ?
#
loop_
_entity_poly.entity_id
_entity_poly.type
_entity_poly.pdbx_seq_one_letter_code
_entity_poly.pdbx_strand_id
1 'polypeptide(L)'
;ISKSIKVVGPHDPTKPFKKQDPIGPFVGKVLVKANDNLLSETYYHGIVNCVDVGKLLIRDGDFLFGIPEEDEEESIVWVVRYNRDLWAFNIGLTEKGLYFVNQKCFKKISEMVSDYIRTRKPIHETLPIVVKRPVPHPAWVVSHDRVRLKDELGEGAFGRVYKGILQVGHTYMTVAAKTCVGQASDKTKRASFLQEAKVMRDYKHENLVQFIGIACQKEPLMIIVEFCGGGSLLKYLRKKGAHLGIATRYRFGKEASAGLKYLEEKRCIHRDVAARNCLLTEHELTVLVCLESDEKQENLI
;
A
#
# COMPACT_ATOMS: atom_id res chain seq x y z
N ILE A 1 -30.39 -30.22 28.62
CA ILE A 1 -29.16 -30.29 27.79
C ILE A 1 -28.84 -28.86 27.34
N SER A 2 -28.06 -28.16 28.17
CA SER A 2 -27.72 -26.74 28.02
C SER A 2 -26.54 -26.62 27.05
N LYS A 3 -26.78 -26.08 25.85
CA LYS A 3 -25.71 -25.64 24.94
C LYS A 3 -25.60 -24.12 25.05
N SER A 4 -24.54 -23.70 25.72
CA SER A 4 -24.12 -22.32 25.93
C SER A 4 -23.94 -21.61 24.59
N ILE A 5 -24.72 -20.55 24.36
CA ILE A 5 -24.52 -19.59 23.28
C ILE A 5 -23.35 -18.70 23.68
N LYS A 6 -22.18 -18.87 23.03
CA LYS A 6 -21.09 -17.89 23.11
C LYS A 6 -21.46 -16.69 22.23
N VAL A 7 -21.79 -15.58 22.87
CA VAL A 7 -21.89 -14.27 22.22
C VAL A 7 -20.48 -13.87 21.77
N VAL A 8 -20.30 -13.72 20.44
CA VAL A 8 -19.01 -13.37 19.84
C VAL A 8 -18.86 -11.85 19.83
N GLY A 9 -17.91 -11.34 20.62
CA GLY A 9 -17.53 -9.92 20.64
C GLY A 9 -17.01 -9.40 19.29
N PRO A 10 -16.76 -8.09 19.17
CA PRO A 10 -16.22 -7.49 17.95
C PRO A 10 -14.87 -8.11 17.57
N HIS A 11 -14.66 -8.27 16.26
CA HIS A 11 -13.47 -8.86 15.64
C HIS A 11 -12.19 -8.14 16.08
N ASP A 12 -11.12 -8.89 16.35
CA ASP A 12 -9.77 -8.36 16.55
C ASP A 12 -9.05 -8.30 15.19
N PRO A 13 -8.92 -7.12 14.55
CA PRO A 13 -8.30 -6.97 13.24
C PRO A 13 -6.78 -7.24 13.24
N THR A 14 -6.17 -7.49 14.39
CA THR A 14 -4.72 -7.72 14.53
C THR A 14 -4.31 -9.18 14.34
N LYS A 15 -5.25 -10.12 14.17
CA LYS A 15 -4.88 -11.52 13.97
C LYS A 15 -4.12 -11.69 12.64
N PRO A 16 -2.95 -12.35 12.66
CA PRO A 16 -2.18 -12.59 11.45
C PRO A 16 -2.94 -13.54 10.50
N PHE A 17 -2.53 -13.53 9.23
CA PHE A 17 -3.06 -14.46 8.24
C PHE A 17 -2.86 -15.92 8.71
N LYS A 18 -3.88 -16.76 8.54
CA LYS A 18 -3.76 -18.21 8.70
C LYS A 18 -3.07 -18.78 7.46
N LYS A 19 -1.74 -18.78 7.47
CA LYS A 19 -0.92 -19.23 6.34
C LYS A 19 -1.07 -20.74 6.12
N GLN A 20 -1.12 -21.15 4.87
CA GLN A 20 -1.23 -22.54 4.43
C GLN A 20 -0.26 -22.76 3.26
N ASP A 21 0.52 -23.84 3.31
CA ASP A 21 1.41 -24.21 2.23
C ASP A 21 0.64 -24.79 1.03
N PRO A 22 1.21 -24.77 -0.19
CA PRO A 22 0.55 -25.38 -1.32
C PRO A 22 0.57 -26.90 -1.13
N ILE A 23 -0.58 -27.52 -1.30
CA ILE A 23 -0.74 -28.95 -1.07
C ILE A 23 -0.79 -29.63 -2.43
N GLY A 24 -0.04 -30.71 -2.65
CA GLY A 24 -0.19 -31.46 -3.89
C GLY A 24 0.93 -32.46 -4.11
N PRO A 25 0.74 -33.42 -5.02
CA PRO A 25 1.74 -34.44 -5.32
C PRO A 25 2.91 -33.90 -6.18
N PHE A 26 3.06 -32.57 -6.27
CA PHE A 26 3.95 -31.93 -7.23
C PHE A 26 5.23 -31.45 -6.57
N VAL A 27 6.36 -31.73 -7.21
CA VAL A 27 7.64 -31.12 -6.86
C VAL A 27 7.68 -29.71 -7.43
N GLY A 28 7.99 -28.73 -6.59
CA GLY A 28 7.98 -27.32 -6.96
C GLY A 28 8.44 -26.43 -5.82
N LYS A 29 8.38 -25.12 -6.07
CA LYS A 29 8.70 -24.09 -5.09
C LYS A 29 7.48 -23.21 -4.81
N VAL A 30 7.48 -22.51 -3.69
CA VAL A 30 6.53 -21.43 -3.46
C VAL A 30 6.80 -20.29 -4.45
N LEU A 31 5.74 -19.71 -4.99
CA LEU A 31 5.80 -18.59 -5.92
C LEU A 31 6.11 -17.31 -5.13
N VAL A 32 7.23 -16.66 -5.44
CA VAL A 32 7.72 -15.46 -4.72
C VAL A 32 7.76 -14.18 -5.57
N LYS A 33 7.28 -14.26 -6.83
CA LYS A 33 7.29 -13.10 -7.74
C LYS A 33 6.10 -13.13 -8.68
N ALA A 34 5.41 -11.99 -8.79
CA ALA A 34 4.31 -11.83 -9.71
C ALA A 34 4.84 -11.75 -11.15
N ASN A 35 4.23 -12.51 -12.05
CA ASN A 35 4.45 -12.39 -13.49
C ASN A 35 3.45 -11.41 -14.09
N ASP A 36 3.64 -11.08 -15.38
CA ASP A 36 2.76 -10.14 -16.09
C ASP A 36 1.28 -10.59 -16.08
N ASN A 37 1.04 -11.91 -16.10
CA ASN A 37 -0.34 -12.45 -16.01
C ASN A 37 -1.00 -12.05 -14.68
N LEU A 38 -0.31 -12.18 -13.55
CA LEU A 38 -0.87 -11.82 -12.25
C LEU A 38 -0.90 -10.29 -12.06
N LEU A 39 0.11 -9.58 -12.55
CA LEU A 39 0.16 -8.12 -12.50
C LEU A 39 -1.01 -7.45 -13.22
N SER A 40 -1.57 -8.09 -14.26
CA SER A 40 -2.74 -7.60 -14.97
C SER A 40 -4.09 -7.88 -14.28
N GLU A 41 -4.11 -8.68 -13.21
CA GLU A 41 -5.35 -9.05 -12.53
C GLU A 41 -5.75 -7.98 -11.50
N THR A 42 -7.00 -7.52 -11.57
CA THR A 42 -7.52 -6.49 -10.65
C THR A 42 -7.51 -6.93 -9.19
N TYR A 43 -7.52 -8.23 -8.92
CA TYR A 43 -7.48 -8.82 -7.59
C TYR A 43 -6.06 -9.13 -7.10
N TYR A 44 -5.00 -8.69 -7.79
CA TYR A 44 -3.64 -8.68 -7.24
C TYR A 44 -3.33 -7.32 -6.62
N HIS A 45 -3.15 -7.29 -5.30
CA HIS A 45 -3.01 -6.06 -4.51
C HIS A 45 -1.55 -5.67 -4.26
N GLY A 46 -0.59 -6.51 -4.65
CA GLY A 46 0.80 -6.32 -4.28
C GLY A 46 1.04 -6.64 -2.80
N ILE A 47 1.76 -5.78 -2.11
CA ILE A 47 2.05 -5.95 -0.69
C ILE A 47 0.81 -5.68 0.16
N VAL A 48 0.51 -6.56 1.10
CA VAL A 48 -0.72 -6.50 1.91
C VAL A 48 -0.46 -6.76 3.39
N ASN A 49 -1.21 -6.09 4.26
CA ASN A 49 -1.27 -6.36 5.70
C ASN A 49 -2.67 -6.86 6.11
N CYS A 50 -2.75 -7.62 7.20
CA CYS A 50 -3.99 -8.26 7.64
C CYS A 50 -5.10 -7.26 8.00
N VAL A 51 -4.73 -6.09 8.53
CA VAL A 51 -5.67 -5.06 8.95
C VAL A 51 -6.42 -4.47 7.75
N ASP A 52 -5.71 -4.07 6.71
CA ASP A 52 -6.32 -3.49 5.51
C ASP A 52 -7.04 -4.55 4.67
N VAL A 53 -6.48 -5.76 4.56
CA VAL A 53 -7.17 -6.90 3.90
C VAL A 53 -8.45 -7.27 4.63
N GLY A 54 -8.46 -7.23 5.96
CA GLY A 54 -9.65 -7.48 6.77
C GLY A 54 -10.78 -6.48 6.54
N LYS A 55 -10.47 -5.25 6.12
CA LYS A 55 -11.47 -4.25 5.71
C LYS A 55 -11.97 -4.46 4.28
N LEU A 56 -11.19 -5.12 3.42
CA LEU A 56 -11.52 -5.37 2.02
C LEU A 56 -12.33 -6.66 1.83
N LEU A 57 -11.93 -7.76 2.46
CA LEU A 57 -12.62 -9.04 2.34
C LEU A 57 -13.74 -9.12 3.38
N ILE A 58 -14.98 -8.81 2.98
CA ILE A 58 -16.10 -8.66 3.93
C ILE A 58 -16.86 -9.98 4.12
N ARG A 59 -17.11 -10.71 3.04
CA ARG A 59 -17.97 -11.90 3.01
C ARG A 59 -17.15 -13.17 2.84
N ASP A 60 -17.63 -14.27 3.39
CA ASP A 60 -16.99 -15.57 3.18
C ASP A 60 -16.88 -15.91 1.68
N GLY A 61 -15.65 -16.25 1.27
CA GLY A 61 -15.26 -16.50 -0.11
C GLY A 61 -14.89 -15.25 -0.91
N ASP A 62 -14.91 -14.06 -0.32
CA ASP A 62 -14.18 -12.91 -0.87
C ASP A 62 -12.68 -13.23 -0.84
N PHE A 63 -11.97 -12.89 -1.91
CA PHE A 63 -10.54 -13.17 -2.01
C PHE A 63 -9.76 -12.11 -2.76
N LEU A 64 -8.46 -12.11 -2.54
CA LEU A 64 -7.46 -11.37 -3.32
C LEU A 64 -6.15 -12.15 -3.37
N PHE A 65 -5.21 -11.68 -4.18
CA PHE A 65 -3.82 -12.12 -4.19
C PHE A 65 -2.92 -10.99 -3.69
N GLY A 66 -1.85 -11.34 -2.99
CA GLY A 66 -0.87 -10.38 -2.53
C GLY A 66 0.36 -11.05 -1.95
N ILE A 67 1.26 -10.23 -1.41
CA ILE A 67 2.45 -10.63 -0.68
C ILE A 67 2.29 -10.10 0.74
N PRO A 68 2.18 -10.94 1.78
CA PRO A 68 2.05 -10.44 3.15
C PRO A 68 3.30 -9.65 3.54
N GLU A 69 3.12 -8.49 4.15
CA GLU A 69 4.21 -7.57 4.52
C GLU A 69 5.27 -8.20 5.45
N GLU A 70 4.81 -9.05 6.37
CA GLU A 70 5.62 -9.78 7.36
C GLU A 70 6.30 -11.03 6.76
N ASP A 71 5.92 -11.44 5.54
CA ASP A 71 6.33 -12.75 5.03
C ASP A 71 7.76 -12.75 4.53
N GLU A 72 8.56 -13.66 5.09
CA GLU A 72 9.99 -13.61 4.86
C GLU A 72 10.43 -13.99 3.45
N GLU A 73 9.67 -14.90 2.84
CA GLU A 73 9.93 -15.42 1.51
C GLU A 73 9.34 -14.54 0.41
N GLU A 74 8.60 -13.49 0.78
CA GLU A 74 7.77 -12.70 -0.14
C GLU A 74 6.83 -13.58 -0.99
N SER A 75 6.26 -14.62 -0.37
CA SER A 75 5.40 -15.56 -1.06
C SER A 75 4.11 -14.89 -1.53
N ILE A 76 3.73 -15.19 -2.77
CA ILE A 76 2.42 -14.84 -3.30
C ILE A 76 1.41 -15.78 -2.67
N VAL A 77 0.45 -15.17 -1.98
CA VAL A 77 -0.65 -15.87 -1.32
C VAL A 77 -1.98 -15.53 -1.98
N TRP A 78 -2.86 -16.52 -2.01
CA TRP A 78 -4.28 -16.34 -2.27
C TRP A 78 -4.99 -16.17 -0.93
N VAL A 79 -5.35 -14.93 -0.57
CA VAL A 79 -6.05 -14.64 0.67
C VAL A 79 -7.54 -14.81 0.50
N VAL A 80 -8.18 -15.58 1.38
CA VAL A 80 -9.62 -15.85 1.36
C VAL A 80 -10.22 -15.58 2.74
N ARG A 81 -11.34 -14.83 2.79
CA ARG A 81 -12.13 -14.70 4.02
C ARG A 81 -12.95 -15.98 4.24
N TYR A 82 -12.86 -16.55 5.43
CA TYR A 82 -13.73 -17.64 5.85
C TYR A 82 -13.91 -17.66 7.37
N ASN A 83 -15.16 -17.71 7.82
CA ASN A 83 -15.53 -17.77 9.23
C ASN A 83 -14.83 -16.68 10.08
N ARG A 84 -14.87 -15.44 9.58
CA ARG A 84 -14.20 -14.24 10.12
C ARG A 84 -12.67 -14.24 10.05
N ASP A 85 -12.00 -15.35 9.80
CA ASP A 85 -10.55 -15.38 9.63
C ASP A 85 -10.12 -15.06 8.20
N LEU A 86 -8.87 -14.63 8.05
CA LEU A 86 -8.20 -14.48 6.76
C LEU A 86 -7.23 -15.64 6.57
N TRP A 87 -7.47 -16.47 5.57
CA TRP A 87 -6.64 -17.63 5.23
C TRP A 87 -5.76 -17.27 4.04
N ALA A 88 -4.45 -17.46 4.16
CA ALA A 88 -3.47 -17.13 3.11
C ALA A 88 -2.86 -18.42 2.56
N PHE A 89 -3.25 -18.81 1.35
CA PHE A 89 -2.74 -20.02 0.70
C PHE A 89 -1.56 -19.68 -0.20
N ASN A 90 -0.38 -20.18 0.12
CA ASN A 90 0.79 -20.10 -0.74
C ASN A 90 0.49 -20.74 -2.10
N ILE A 91 0.98 -20.12 -3.17
CA ILE A 91 0.88 -20.69 -4.52
C ILE A 91 2.15 -21.47 -4.84
N GLY A 92 2.00 -22.74 -5.20
CA GLY A 92 3.09 -23.57 -5.70
C GLY A 92 3.34 -23.34 -7.19
N LEU A 93 4.60 -23.47 -7.58
CA LEU A 93 5.09 -23.45 -8.96
C LEU A 93 5.91 -24.71 -9.22
N THR A 94 5.41 -25.57 -10.11
CA THR A 94 6.12 -26.79 -10.52
C THR A 94 7.34 -26.46 -11.38
N GLU A 95 8.26 -27.42 -11.53
CA GLU A 95 9.43 -27.29 -12.42
C GLU A 95 9.05 -27.01 -13.89
N LYS A 96 7.86 -27.43 -14.32
CA LYS A 96 7.30 -27.17 -15.65
C LYS A 96 6.62 -25.80 -15.80
N GLY A 97 6.70 -24.94 -14.77
CA GLY A 97 6.09 -23.61 -14.77
C GLY A 97 4.56 -23.62 -14.61
N LEU A 98 3.98 -24.70 -14.06
CA LEU A 98 2.54 -24.79 -13.78
C LEU A 98 2.24 -24.36 -12.33
N TYR A 99 1.16 -23.61 -12.14
CA TYR A 99 0.69 -23.09 -10.86
C TYR A 99 -0.27 -24.07 -10.18
N PHE A 100 -0.18 -24.18 -8.86
CA PHE A 100 -1.11 -24.99 -8.06
C PHE A 100 -1.27 -24.43 -6.65
N VAL A 101 -2.39 -24.75 -6.03
CA VAL A 101 -2.62 -24.54 -4.58
C VAL A 101 -3.04 -25.83 -3.87
N ASN A 102 -3.63 -26.77 -4.65
CA ASN A 102 -4.00 -28.10 -4.22
C ASN A 102 -3.58 -29.13 -5.32
N GLN A 103 -4.22 -30.30 -5.40
CA GLN A 103 -3.93 -31.42 -6.30
C GLN A 103 -4.06 -31.17 -7.82
N LYS A 104 -4.33 -29.94 -8.28
CA LYS A 104 -4.49 -29.61 -9.71
C LYS A 104 -3.57 -28.46 -10.12
N CYS A 105 -2.89 -28.64 -11.25
CA CYS A 105 -2.03 -27.63 -11.85
C CYS A 105 -2.71 -26.85 -12.99
N PHE A 106 -2.27 -25.63 -13.22
CA PHE A 106 -2.81 -24.69 -14.20
C PHE A 106 -1.67 -23.95 -14.93
N LYS A 107 -1.90 -23.52 -16.17
CA LYS A 107 -0.90 -22.73 -16.92
C LYS A 107 -0.88 -21.27 -16.49
N LYS A 108 -2.03 -20.74 -16.04
CA LYS A 108 -2.16 -19.38 -15.51
C LYS A 108 -2.90 -19.37 -14.17
N ILE A 109 -2.58 -18.40 -13.32
CA ILE A 109 -3.30 -18.17 -12.06
C ILE A 109 -4.78 -17.85 -12.33
N SER A 110 -5.10 -17.08 -13.37
CA SER A 110 -6.49 -16.77 -13.73
C SER A 110 -7.31 -18.00 -14.16
N GLU A 111 -6.68 -18.99 -14.79
CA GLU A 111 -7.32 -20.28 -15.07
C GLU A 111 -7.61 -21.06 -13.78
N MET A 112 -6.66 -21.07 -12.84
CA MET A 112 -6.83 -21.66 -11.51
C MET A 112 -8.00 -21.00 -10.77
N VAL A 113 -8.02 -19.66 -10.70
CA VAL A 113 -9.09 -18.88 -10.08
C VAL A 113 -10.44 -19.21 -10.70
N SER A 114 -10.52 -19.21 -12.03
CA SER A 114 -11.75 -19.53 -12.76
C SER A 114 -12.26 -20.94 -12.47
N ASP A 115 -11.37 -21.93 -12.37
CA ASP A 115 -11.75 -23.31 -12.07
C ASP A 115 -12.31 -23.47 -10.66
N TYR A 116 -11.67 -22.87 -9.65
CA TYR A 116 -12.16 -22.95 -8.27
C TYR A 116 -13.48 -22.19 -8.07
N ILE A 117 -13.66 -21.02 -8.69
CA ILE A 117 -14.93 -20.27 -8.66
C ILE A 117 -16.05 -21.11 -9.31
N ARG A 118 -15.77 -21.67 -10.49
CA ARG A 118 -16.75 -22.44 -11.27
C ARG A 118 -17.13 -23.76 -10.59
N THR A 119 -16.15 -24.52 -10.12
CA THR A 119 -16.38 -25.85 -9.53
C THR A 119 -16.81 -25.82 -8.08
N ARG A 120 -16.65 -24.67 -7.39
CA ARG A 120 -16.94 -24.51 -5.95
C ARG A 120 -16.19 -25.52 -5.07
N LYS A 121 -15.09 -26.09 -5.56
CA LYS A 121 -14.24 -26.99 -4.78
C LYS A 121 -13.61 -26.23 -3.61
N PRO A 122 -13.53 -26.83 -2.42
CA PRO A 122 -12.76 -26.25 -1.32
C PRO A 122 -11.29 -26.05 -1.70
N ILE A 123 -10.72 -24.91 -1.34
CA ILE A 123 -9.28 -24.64 -1.50
C ILE A 123 -8.45 -25.35 -0.43
N HIS A 124 -9.02 -25.47 0.77
CA HIS A 124 -8.45 -26.15 1.93
C HIS A 124 -8.82 -27.64 1.93
N GLU A 125 -7.94 -28.52 2.42
CA GLU A 125 -8.19 -29.98 2.43
C GLU A 125 -9.37 -30.41 3.30
N THR A 126 -9.42 -29.94 4.56
CA THR A 126 -10.43 -30.37 5.53
C THR A 126 -11.58 -29.38 5.73
N LEU A 127 -11.33 -28.08 5.62
CA LEU A 127 -12.32 -27.03 5.80
C LEU A 127 -13.04 -26.70 4.49
N PRO A 128 -14.35 -26.42 4.52
CA PRO A 128 -15.13 -26.10 3.31
C PRO A 128 -14.94 -24.64 2.86
N ILE A 129 -13.68 -24.21 2.74
CA ILE A 129 -13.32 -22.85 2.30
C ILE A 129 -13.46 -22.78 0.78
N VAL A 130 -14.47 -22.07 0.29
CA VAL A 130 -14.72 -21.92 -1.14
C VAL A 130 -14.49 -20.46 -1.56
N VAL A 131 -13.68 -20.27 -2.59
CA VAL A 131 -13.47 -18.97 -3.24
C VAL A 131 -14.66 -18.61 -4.12
N LYS A 132 -15.12 -17.35 -4.04
CA LYS A 132 -16.38 -16.93 -4.67
C LYS A 132 -16.25 -15.65 -5.46
N ARG A 133 -15.60 -14.63 -4.90
CA ARG A 133 -15.62 -13.26 -5.45
C ARG A 133 -14.22 -12.65 -5.38
N PRO A 134 -13.59 -12.34 -6.53
CA PRO A 134 -12.37 -11.54 -6.54
C PRO A 134 -12.69 -10.13 -6.05
N VAL A 135 -11.91 -9.62 -5.10
CA VAL A 135 -12.00 -8.25 -4.62
C VAL A 135 -10.92 -7.42 -5.31
N PRO A 136 -11.29 -6.42 -6.12
CA PRO A 136 -10.29 -5.60 -6.81
C PRO A 136 -9.50 -4.75 -5.82
N HIS A 137 -8.25 -4.43 -6.17
CA HIS A 137 -7.46 -3.46 -5.42
C HIS A 137 -8.14 -2.08 -5.47
N PRO A 138 -8.02 -1.29 -4.39
CA PRO A 138 -8.62 0.04 -4.36
C PRO A 138 -7.93 0.97 -5.37
N ALA A 139 -8.62 2.05 -5.76
CA ALA A 139 -8.16 2.97 -6.80
C ALA A 139 -6.84 3.69 -6.48
N TRP A 140 -6.48 3.79 -5.19
CA TRP A 140 -5.21 4.35 -4.75
C TRP A 140 -4.02 3.39 -4.89
N VAL A 141 -4.26 2.10 -5.14
CA VAL A 141 -3.22 1.18 -5.62
C VAL A 141 -3.05 1.44 -7.12
N VAL A 142 -1.93 2.05 -7.47
CA VAL A 142 -1.60 2.49 -8.82
C VAL A 142 -0.63 1.50 -9.44
N SER A 143 -0.95 1.00 -10.63
CA SER A 143 -0.01 0.17 -11.39
C SER A 143 1.18 1.00 -11.88
N HIS A 144 2.38 0.42 -11.82
CA HIS A 144 3.64 1.06 -12.22
C HIS A 144 3.65 1.56 -13.67
N ASP A 145 2.93 0.89 -14.56
CA ASP A 145 2.82 1.29 -15.98
C ASP A 145 2.14 2.65 -16.18
N ARG A 146 1.34 3.10 -15.20
CA ARG A 146 0.70 4.42 -15.20
C ARG A 146 1.61 5.52 -14.68
N VAL A 147 2.80 5.20 -14.17
CA VAL A 147 3.74 6.17 -13.59
C VAL A 147 4.99 6.25 -14.45
N ARG A 148 5.19 7.39 -15.12
CA ARG A 148 6.43 7.68 -15.85
C ARG A 148 7.32 8.60 -15.03
N LEU A 149 8.39 8.05 -14.46
CA LEU A 149 9.43 8.82 -13.76
C LEU A 149 10.18 9.74 -14.75
N LYS A 150 10.54 10.93 -14.29
CA LYS A 150 11.25 12.00 -15.01
C LYS A 150 12.48 12.39 -14.20
N ASP A 151 12.68 13.68 -13.98
CA ASP A 151 13.86 14.24 -13.31
C ASP A 151 13.90 13.84 -11.83
N GLU A 152 15.09 13.55 -11.32
CA GLU A 152 15.32 13.37 -9.89
C GLU A 152 15.20 14.73 -9.17
N LEU A 153 14.37 14.79 -8.13
CA LEU A 153 14.13 15.99 -7.33
C LEU A 153 15.03 16.04 -6.09
N GLY A 154 15.42 14.88 -5.58
CA GLY A 154 16.30 14.74 -4.43
C GLY A 154 16.29 13.33 -3.86
N GLU A 155 16.90 13.19 -2.69
CA GLU A 155 17.02 11.95 -1.94
C GLU A 155 16.37 12.13 -0.55
N GLY A 156 15.62 11.12 -0.11
CA GLY A 156 15.02 11.04 1.21
C GLY A 156 15.41 9.74 1.92
N ALA A 157 14.90 9.53 3.13
CA ALA A 157 15.29 8.40 3.99
C ALA A 157 15.18 7.01 3.32
N PHE A 158 14.18 6.83 2.44
CA PHE A 158 13.91 5.54 1.80
C PHE A 158 14.58 5.37 0.44
N GLY A 159 14.99 6.45 -0.20
CA GLY A 159 15.49 6.43 -1.57
C GLY A 159 15.27 7.75 -2.28
N ARG A 160 15.10 7.70 -3.59
CA ARG A 160 15.06 8.89 -4.44
C ARG A 160 13.63 9.40 -4.62
N VAL A 161 13.49 10.70 -4.77
CA VAL A 161 12.25 11.37 -5.14
C VAL A 161 12.38 11.86 -6.57
N TYR A 162 11.42 11.50 -7.41
CA TYR A 162 11.39 11.90 -8.81
C TYR A 162 10.17 12.77 -9.08
N LYS A 163 10.32 13.71 -10.02
CA LYS A 163 9.18 14.25 -10.75
C LYS A 163 8.64 13.12 -11.63
N GLY A 164 7.34 13.00 -11.74
CA GLY A 164 6.70 11.98 -12.55
C GLY A 164 5.46 12.49 -13.26
N ILE A 165 4.98 11.69 -14.19
CA ILE A 165 3.68 11.85 -14.82
C ILE A 165 2.85 10.61 -14.48
N LEU A 166 1.72 10.81 -13.80
CA LEU A 166 0.73 9.79 -13.53
C LEU A 166 -0.39 9.87 -14.56
N GLN A 167 -0.71 8.75 -15.21
CA GLN A 167 -1.88 8.62 -16.06
C GLN A 167 -3.13 8.32 -15.21
N VAL A 168 -4.16 9.15 -15.30
CA VAL A 168 -5.45 8.98 -14.61
C VAL A 168 -6.57 8.93 -15.66
N GLY A 169 -6.99 7.72 -16.03
CA GLY A 169 -7.89 7.52 -17.17
C GLY A 169 -7.24 8.03 -18.46
N HIS A 170 -7.82 9.08 -19.05
CA HIS A 170 -7.31 9.74 -20.26
C HIS A 170 -6.54 11.03 -20.00
N THR A 171 -6.38 11.43 -18.74
CA THR A 171 -5.62 12.63 -18.36
C THR A 171 -4.27 12.27 -17.76
N TYR A 172 -3.38 13.25 -17.72
CA TYR A 172 -2.04 13.14 -17.16
C TYR A 172 -1.86 14.19 -16.07
N MET A 173 -1.27 13.77 -14.96
CA MET A 173 -1.03 14.62 -13.79
C MET A 173 0.46 14.62 -13.46
N THR A 174 1.03 15.79 -13.22
CA THR A 174 2.39 15.92 -12.67
C THR A 174 2.38 15.53 -11.20
N VAL A 175 3.28 14.63 -10.81
CA VAL A 175 3.36 14.08 -9.45
C VAL A 175 4.79 14.08 -8.94
N ALA A 176 4.97 13.95 -7.62
CA ALA A 176 6.22 13.52 -7.03
C ALA A 176 6.11 12.03 -6.66
N ALA A 177 7.12 11.25 -7.02
CA ALA A 177 7.19 9.82 -6.73
C ALA A 177 8.39 9.56 -5.82
N LYS A 178 8.11 9.26 -4.54
CA LYS A 178 9.12 8.78 -3.59
C LYS A 178 9.32 7.29 -3.83
N THR A 179 10.55 6.87 -4.07
CA THR A 179 10.89 5.48 -4.39
C THR A 179 11.55 4.80 -3.20
N CYS A 180 11.22 3.53 -2.99
CA CYS A 180 11.96 2.64 -2.11
C CYS A 180 12.44 1.45 -2.94
N VAL A 181 13.75 1.27 -3.00
CA VAL A 181 14.38 0.08 -3.58
C VAL A 181 14.87 -0.76 -2.41
N GLY A 182 14.19 -1.86 -2.14
CA GLY A 182 14.62 -2.85 -1.16
C GLY A 182 15.16 -4.09 -1.86
N GLN A 183 16.30 -4.61 -1.39
CA GLN A 183 16.48 -6.05 -1.48
C GLN A 183 15.58 -6.70 -0.42
N ALA A 184 15.24 -7.98 -0.56
CA ALA A 184 14.47 -8.73 0.43
C ALA A 184 15.06 -8.65 1.87
N SER A 185 16.33 -8.25 2.00
CA SER A 185 17.01 -8.00 3.27
C SER A 185 16.56 -6.74 4.01
N ASP A 186 15.88 -5.78 3.37
CA ASP A 186 15.55 -4.47 3.98
C ASP A 186 14.05 -4.33 4.29
N LYS A 187 13.46 -5.36 4.91
CA LYS A 187 12.03 -5.42 5.25
C LYS A 187 11.60 -4.28 6.16
N THR A 188 12.41 -3.93 7.16
CA THR A 188 12.10 -2.83 8.08
C THR A 188 11.94 -1.52 7.33
N LYS A 189 12.85 -1.22 6.38
CA LYS A 189 12.74 -0.02 5.55
C LYS A 189 11.49 -0.04 4.67
N ARG A 190 11.16 -1.19 4.08
CA ARG A 190 9.95 -1.36 3.28
C ARG A 190 8.67 -1.22 4.10
N ALA A 191 8.62 -1.80 5.29
CA ALA A 191 7.49 -1.66 6.21
C ALA A 191 7.30 -0.19 6.63
N SER A 192 8.39 0.48 7.02
CA SER A 192 8.37 1.92 7.34
C SER A 192 7.94 2.77 6.14
N PHE A 193 8.32 2.41 4.91
CA PHE A 193 7.85 3.07 3.70
C PHE A 193 6.35 2.87 3.43
N LEU A 194 5.83 1.65 3.60
CA LEU A 194 4.39 1.37 3.46
C LEU A 194 3.57 2.06 4.57
N GLN A 195 4.12 2.13 5.78
CA GLN A 195 3.53 2.86 6.88
C GLN A 195 3.47 4.36 6.61
N GLU A 196 4.52 4.95 6.00
CA GLU A 196 4.48 6.33 5.50
C GLU A 196 3.29 6.55 4.56
N ALA A 197 3.14 5.68 3.57
CA ALA A 197 2.04 5.76 2.61
C ALA A 197 0.67 5.69 3.30
N LYS A 198 0.53 4.80 4.29
CA LYS A 198 -0.69 4.62 5.08
C LYS A 198 -1.03 5.85 5.90
N VAL A 199 -0.04 6.45 6.56
CA VAL A 199 -0.20 7.72 7.27
C VAL A 199 -0.67 8.79 6.28
N MET A 200 0.07 9.04 5.20
CA MET A 200 -0.29 10.08 4.23
C MET A 200 -1.68 9.88 3.60
N ARG A 201 -2.09 8.63 3.37
CA ARG A 201 -3.42 8.27 2.84
C ARG A 201 -4.57 8.73 3.75
N ASP A 202 -4.38 8.65 5.06
CA ASP A 202 -5.45 8.85 6.04
C ASP A 202 -5.65 10.35 6.41
N TYR A 203 -4.73 11.24 6.00
CA TYR A 203 -4.79 12.69 6.26
C TYR A 203 -5.00 13.49 4.98
N LYS A 204 -6.04 14.36 4.97
CA LYS A 204 -6.40 15.20 3.82
C LYS A 204 -6.72 16.62 4.28
N HIS A 205 -5.93 17.58 3.83
CA HIS A 205 -6.08 19.00 4.16
C HIS A 205 -5.35 19.88 3.12
N GLU A 206 -5.82 21.10 2.87
CA GLU A 206 -5.25 22.01 1.85
C GLU A 206 -3.81 22.47 2.12
N ASN A 207 -3.37 22.37 3.37
CA ASN A 207 -2.00 22.67 3.81
C ASN A 207 -1.21 21.42 4.24
N LEU A 208 -1.58 20.25 3.73
CA LEU A 208 -0.79 19.02 3.81
C LEU A 208 -0.47 18.53 2.40
N VAL A 209 0.69 17.91 2.22
CA VAL A 209 1.02 17.24 0.95
C VAL A 209 0.05 16.08 0.72
N GLN A 210 -0.74 16.18 -0.35
CA GLN A 210 -1.80 15.25 -0.69
C GLN A 210 -1.24 13.94 -1.25
N PHE A 211 -1.54 12.84 -0.55
CA PHE A 211 -1.38 11.49 -1.07
C PHE A 211 -2.29 11.28 -2.29
N ILE A 212 -1.73 10.73 -3.36
CA ILE A 212 -2.45 10.38 -4.59
C ILE A 212 -2.59 8.86 -4.73
N GLY A 213 -1.53 8.12 -4.44
CA GLY A 213 -1.56 6.66 -4.55
C GLY A 213 -0.24 5.99 -4.19
N ILE A 214 -0.22 4.66 -4.26
CA ILE A 214 0.96 3.84 -4.04
C ILE A 214 1.08 2.79 -5.13
N ALA A 215 2.30 2.57 -5.63
CA ALA A 215 2.63 1.47 -6.51
C ALA A 215 3.37 0.40 -5.71
N CYS A 216 2.63 -0.60 -5.22
CA CYS A 216 3.14 -1.67 -4.36
C CYS A 216 3.03 -3.08 -4.96
N GLN A 217 2.68 -3.19 -6.25
CA GLN A 217 2.49 -4.48 -6.94
C GLN A 217 3.80 -5.16 -7.38
N LYS A 218 4.86 -4.36 -7.59
CA LYS A 218 6.21 -4.80 -7.91
C LYS A 218 7.23 -3.75 -7.46
N GLU A 219 8.51 -4.11 -7.51
CA GLU A 219 9.60 -3.17 -7.30
C GLU A 219 9.86 -2.29 -8.55
N PRO A 220 10.38 -1.07 -8.38
CA PRO A 220 10.56 -0.35 -7.11
C PRO A 220 9.21 0.08 -6.53
N LEU A 221 9.06 0.07 -5.20
CA LEU A 221 7.87 0.63 -4.56
C LEU A 221 7.84 2.15 -4.71
N MET A 222 6.64 2.72 -4.92
CA MET A 222 6.49 4.17 -5.08
C MET A 222 5.32 4.73 -4.28
N ILE A 223 5.56 5.79 -3.51
CA ILE A 223 4.49 6.66 -2.96
C ILE A 223 4.34 7.81 -3.94
N ILE A 224 3.12 8.02 -4.43
CA ILE A 224 2.76 9.06 -5.37
C ILE A 224 2.01 10.16 -4.62
N VAL A 225 2.54 11.38 -4.66
CA VAL A 225 1.97 12.55 -4.01
C VAL A 225 1.92 13.72 -4.98
N GLU A 226 1.20 14.77 -4.59
CA GLU A 226 1.15 15.99 -5.40
C GLU A 226 2.55 16.61 -5.61
N PHE A 227 2.77 17.14 -6.81
CA PHE A 227 4.02 17.82 -7.12
C PHE A 227 4.00 19.27 -6.63
N CYS A 228 4.89 19.58 -5.68
CA CYS A 228 5.07 20.93 -5.15
C CYS A 228 6.19 21.67 -5.91
N GLY A 229 5.86 22.27 -7.07
CA GLY A 229 6.84 22.90 -7.96
C GLY A 229 7.59 24.12 -7.38
N GLY A 230 7.07 24.73 -6.31
CA GLY A 230 7.78 25.78 -5.57
C GLY A 230 8.95 25.28 -4.72
N GLY A 231 9.08 23.95 -4.54
CA GLY A 231 10.13 23.32 -3.75
C GLY A 231 9.97 23.54 -2.25
N SER A 232 11.02 23.29 -1.47
CA SER A 232 10.97 23.46 -0.01
C SER A 232 10.96 24.93 0.39
N LEU A 233 10.17 25.25 1.42
CA LEU A 233 10.05 26.58 1.99
C LEU A 233 11.41 27.09 2.48
N LEU A 234 12.26 26.24 3.07
CA LEU A 234 13.62 26.61 3.46
C LEU A 234 14.46 27.13 2.27
N LYS A 235 14.46 26.41 1.14
CA LYS A 235 15.22 26.81 -0.06
C LYS A 235 14.65 28.09 -0.66
N TYR A 236 13.32 28.22 -0.66
CA TYR A 236 12.63 29.42 -1.12
C TYR A 236 12.98 30.65 -0.27
N LEU A 237 12.91 30.53 1.07
CA LEU A 237 13.27 31.59 2.01
C LEU A 237 14.75 31.98 1.89
N ARG A 238 15.66 31.03 1.70
CA ARG A 238 17.08 31.35 1.46
C ARG A 238 17.31 32.12 0.16
N LYS A 239 16.61 31.77 -0.91
CA LYS A 239 16.79 32.38 -2.24
C LYS A 239 16.05 33.71 -2.42
N LYS A 240 14.86 33.85 -1.85
CA LYS A 240 13.93 34.95 -2.11
C LYS A 240 13.46 35.68 -0.86
N GLY A 241 13.78 35.17 0.34
CA GLY A 241 13.28 35.67 1.61
C GLY A 241 13.53 37.16 1.83
N ALA A 242 14.69 37.68 1.42
CA ALA A 242 15.03 39.10 1.55
C ALA A 242 14.03 40.05 0.85
N HIS A 243 13.33 39.56 -0.19
CA HIS A 243 12.34 40.33 -0.94
C HIS A 243 10.89 40.04 -0.52
N LEU A 244 10.67 39.14 0.45
CA LEU A 244 9.32 38.82 0.93
C LEU A 244 8.85 39.84 1.95
N GLY A 245 7.76 40.52 1.62
CA GLY A 245 7.04 41.38 2.55
C GLY A 245 6.48 40.61 3.75
N ILE A 246 6.19 41.34 4.83
CA ILE A 246 5.70 40.76 6.09
C ILE A 246 4.38 39.98 5.91
N ALA A 247 3.49 40.45 5.03
CA ALA A 247 2.22 39.79 4.75
C ALA A 247 2.40 38.36 4.20
N THR A 248 3.34 38.15 3.27
CA THR A 248 3.63 36.82 2.72
C THR A 248 4.25 35.90 3.77
N ARG A 249 5.14 36.43 4.62
CA ARG A 249 5.73 35.66 5.73
C ARG A 249 4.68 35.21 6.73
N TYR A 250 3.76 36.10 7.09
CA TYR A 250 2.61 35.78 7.94
C TYR A 250 1.71 34.72 7.30
N ARG A 251 1.42 34.86 5.99
CA ARG A 251 0.64 33.87 5.23
C ARG A 251 1.26 32.48 5.29
N PHE A 252 2.57 32.36 5.03
CA PHE A 252 3.28 31.08 5.10
C PHE A 252 3.18 30.42 6.49
N GLY A 253 3.35 31.21 7.56
CA GLY A 253 3.17 30.72 8.93
C GLY A 253 1.73 30.26 9.18
N LYS A 254 0.74 31.06 8.77
CA LYS A 254 -0.69 30.74 8.92
C LYS A 254 -1.06 29.44 8.20
N GLU A 255 -0.63 29.25 6.96
CA GLU A 255 -0.88 28.06 6.15
C GLU A 255 -0.26 26.81 6.79
N ALA A 256 1.01 26.87 7.20
CA ALA A 256 1.65 25.76 7.92
C ALA A 256 0.91 25.43 9.22
N SER A 257 0.55 26.45 10.02
CA SER A 257 -0.22 26.27 11.25
C SER A 257 -1.60 25.66 11.02
N ALA A 258 -2.27 25.97 9.91
CA ALA A 258 -3.56 25.36 9.57
C ALA A 258 -3.42 23.84 9.32
N GLY A 259 -2.38 23.42 8.58
CA GLY A 259 -2.07 22.01 8.40
C GLY A 259 -1.75 21.30 9.71
N LEU A 260 -0.96 21.92 10.59
CA LEU A 260 -0.63 21.37 11.90
C LEU A 260 -1.83 21.28 12.84
N LYS A 261 -2.74 22.27 12.81
CA LYS A 261 -4.01 22.24 13.56
C LYS A 261 -4.86 21.04 13.13
N TYR A 262 -4.97 20.79 11.83
CA TYR A 262 -5.69 19.61 11.34
C TYR A 262 -5.06 18.31 11.85
N LEU A 263 -3.72 18.21 11.89
CA LEU A 263 -3.04 17.05 12.46
C LEU A 263 -3.32 16.88 13.96
N GLU A 264 -3.31 17.97 14.73
CA GLU A 264 -3.67 17.98 16.15
C GLU A 264 -5.11 17.47 16.36
N GLU A 265 -6.08 17.97 15.59
CA GLU A 265 -7.49 17.52 15.65
C GLU A 265 -7.63 16.02 15.36
N LYS A 266 -6.74 15.47 14.52
CA LYS A 266 -6.66 14.03 14.23
C LYS A 266 -5.73 13.25 15.16
N ARG A 267 -5.23 13.89 16.23
CA ARG A 267 -4.28 13.32 17.20
C ARG A 267 -2.99 12.77 16.56
N CYS A 268 -2.58 13.37 15.45
CA CYS A 268 -1.34 13.04 14.75
C CYS A 268 -0.21 14.00 15.18
N ILE A 269 0.86 13.44 15.72
CA ILE A 269 2.07 14.20 16.06
C ILE A 269 3.05 14.10 14.88
N HIS A 270 3.38 15.23 14.26
CA HIS A 270 4.30 15.28 13.11
C HIS A 270 5.77 15.01 13.50
N ARG A 271 6.21 15.47 14.68
CA ARG A 271 7.57 15.32 15.26
C ARG A 271 8.72 16.07 14.57
N ASP A 272 8.66 16.32 13.27
CA ASP A 272 9.70 17.06 12.54
C ASP A 272 9.16 18.30 11.81
N VAL A 273 8.53 19.20 12.58
CA VAL A 273 8.02 20.46 12.03
C VAL A 273 9.19 21.42 11.79
N ALA A 274 9.55 21.60 10.52
CA ALA A 274 10.60 22.53 10.10
C ALA A 274 10.33 23.09 8.70
N ALA A 275 10.91 24.26 8.38
CA ALA A 275 10.76 24.87 7.06
C ALA A 275 11.30 24.00 5.90
N ARG A 276 12.16 23.00 6.18
CA ARG A 276 12.61 22.03 5.17
C ARG A 276 11.53 21.01 4.79
N ASN A 277 10.61 20.70 5.71
CA ASN A 277 9.50 19.76 5.55
C ASN A 277 8.19 20.45 5.18
N CYS A 278 8.27 21.74 4.85
CA CYS A 278 7.19 22.50 4.24
C CYS A 278 7.53 22.68 2.76
N LEU A 279 6.59 22.36 1.87
CA LEU A 279 6.70 22.54 0.42
C LEU A 279 5.77 23.66 -0.06
N LEU A 280 6.09 24.23 -1.21
CA LEU A 280 5.31 25.27 -1.86
C LEU A 280 4.70 24.76 -3.17
N THR A 281 3.41 25.02 -3.39
CA THR A 281 2.78 24.80 -4.70
C THR A 281 3.43 25.64 -5.79
N GLU A 282 3.32 25.20 -7.05
CA GLU A 282 4.01 25.87 -8.17
C GLU A 282 3.49 27.28 -8.47
N HIS A 283 2.18 27.49 -8.43
CA HIS A 283 1.55 28.73 -8.87
C HIS A 283 1.23 29.71 -7.72
N GLU A 284 0.55 29.23 -6.67
CA GLU A 284 0.07 30.08 -5.57
C GLU A 284 1.10 30.27 -4.46
N LEU A 285 2.14 29.43 -4.45
CA LEU A 285 3.09 29.31 -3.34
C LEU A 285 2.35 29.07 -2.01
N THR A 286 1.34 28.22 -2.05
CA THR A 286 0.63 27.74 -0.85
C THR A 286 1.56 26.81 -0.09
N VAL A 287 1.67 26.98 1.23
CA VAL A 287 2.50 26.12 2.08
C VAL A 287 1.76 24.83 2.43
N LEU A 288 2.43 23.71 2.14
CA LEU A 288 1.98 22.36 2.46
C LEU A 288 2.98 21.71 3.40
N VAL A 289 2.52 21.15 4.50
CA VAL A 289 3.34 20.38 5.43
C VAL A 289 3.43 18.93 4.93
N CYS A 290 4.65 18.42 4.77
CA CYS A 290 4.90 17.05 4.33
C CYS A 290 4.89 16.11 5.53
N LEU A 291 3.94 15.17 5.55
CA LEU A 291 3.94 14.11 6.56
C LEU A 291 5.06 13.11 6.27
N GLU A 292 5.80 12.76 7.31
CA GLU A 292 6.75 11.64 7.31
C GLU A 292 6.35 10.69 8.45
N SER A 293 6.34 9.39 8.19
CA SER A 293 6.17 8.42 9.28
C SER A 293 7.47 8.31 10.06
N ASP A 294 7.36 8.47 11.37
CA ASP A 294 8.42 8.18 12.31
C ASP A 294 7.94 7.00 13.17
N GLU A 295 8.74 5.92 13.26
CA GLU A 295 8.40 4.55 13.70
C GLU A 295 7.59 4.44 15.02
N LYS A 296 7.51 5.48 15.84
CA LYS A 296 6.90 5.43 17.18
C LYS A 296 5.42 5.84 17.26
N GLN A 297 4.60 5.65 16.23
CA GLN A 297 3.16 5.97 16.33
C GLN A 297 2.35 4.93 17.15
N GLU A 298 2.93 3.81 17.58
CA GLU A 298 2.19 2.70 18.20
C GLU A 298 2.02 2.73 19.74
N ASN A 299 2.28 3.84 20.45
CA ASN A 299 2.11 3.87 21.93
C ASN A 299 1.42 5.14 22.48
N LEU A 300 0.44 5.71 21.75
CA LEU A 300 -0.47 6.71 22.28
C LEU A 300 -1.93 6.25 22.15
N ILE A 301 -2.32 5.33 23.05
CA ILE A 301 -3.57 5.22 23.85
C ILE A 301 -3.53 3.84 24.53
#